data_AF-A0A7V5IG21-F1
#
_entry.id   AF-A0A7V5IG21-F1
#
_cell.length_a   1.000
_cell.length_b   1.000
_cell.length_c   1.000
_cell.angle_alpha   90.00
_cell.angle_beta   90.00
_cell.angle_gamma   90.00
#
_symmetry.space_group_name_H-M   'P 1'
#
loop_
_entity.id
_entity.type
_entity.pdbx_description
1 polymer ?
#
loop_
_entity_poly.entity_id
_entity_poly.type
_entity_poly.pdbx_seq_one_letter_code
_entity_poly.pdbx_strand_id
1 'polypeptide(L)'
;GELCHHIYDEKEKKLIYKQGTESSCRDCHRQSDEGNRNSFRKVAHSDCINCHLEKKEKKQKGGPTTCEGCHLDLKLPSIQEIAEIPRPDRKQPKTTSIKVDGAGMPAVFFDHQRHEMSSLTCRTCHHETLQACKNCHTSEGSPEGGGISLESAFHEKNSSLSCEGCHERQKAQEKCSGCHLGTRTQMEGSQQSCIVCHTGPIKELPPIPPLGAPEGIMPDNVKAEITINILEREYEPAKFPHLQIIKKLTEISNEDPLARQFHRQPTTICMGCHHHSPVEPKSSPPTCGNCHKATPDFDDLGKPRLMAAYHLQCLGCHQRMKLEQNCTVCHAKKTSVKPLISGKQKKSK
;
A
#
# COMPACT_ATOMS: atom_id res chain seq x y z
N GLY A 1 26.82 -7.73 -17.84
CA GLY A 1 26.56 -6.65 -18.80
C GLY A 1 26.74 -7.16 -20.20
N GLU A 2 27.99 -7.30 -20.63
CA GLU A 2 28.40 -7.58 -22.01
C GLU A 2 27.81 -8.84 -22.66
N LEU A 3 27.62 -9.91 -21.89
CA LEU A 3 27.09 -11.17 -22.42
C LEU A 3 25.59 -11.15 -22.79
N CYS A 4 24.84 -10.11 -22.38
CA CYS A 4 23.38 -10.11 -22.52
C CYS A 4 22.83 -8.79 -23.06
N HIS A 5 23.38 -7.65 -22.64
CA HIS A 5 22.88 -6.35 -23.06
C HIS A 5 23.60 -5.85 -24.31
N HIS A 6 22.82 -5.27 -25.22
CA HIS A 6 23.32 -4.69 -26.45
C HIS A 6 22.54 -3.42 -26.82
N ILE A 7 23.15 -2.59 -27.66
CA ILE A 7 22.52 -1.49 -28.38
C ILE A 7 22.90 -1.60 -29.86
N TYR A 8 22.05 -1.10 -30.76
CA TYR A 8 22.40 -1.02 -32.17
C TYR A 8 23.26 0.22 -32.42
N ASP A 9 24.44 0.03 -33.01
CA ASP A 9 25.29 1.13 -33.46
C ASP A 9 25.05 1.39 -34.94
N GLU A 10 24.52 2.57 -35.27
CA GLU A 10 24.19 2.98 -36.65
C GLU A 10 25.43 3.15 -37.54
N LYS A 11 26.60 3.47 -36.96
CA LYS A 11 27.84 3.67 -37.73
C LYS A 11 28.45 2.33 -38.11
N GLU A 12 28.51 1.43 -37.14
CA GLU A 12 29.08 0.08 -37.30
C GLU A 12 28.07 -0.93 -37.85
N LYS A 13 26.78 -0.54 -37.92
CA LYS A 13 25.64 -1.36 -38.37
C LYS A 13 25.53 -2.71 -37.65
N LYS A 14 25.92 -2.77 -36.37
CA LYS A 14 25.96 -4.00 -35.57
C LYS A 14 25.50 -3.77 -34.14
N LEU A 15 25.13 -4.85 -33.46
CA LEU A 15 24.87 -4.83 -32.03
C LEU A 15 26.19 -4.76 -31.27
N ILE A 16 26.29 -3.82 -30.34
CA ILE A 16 27.46 -3.63 -29.46
C ILE A 16 27.02 -3.55 -28.01
N TYR A 17 27.90 -3.91 -27.08
CA TYR A 17 27.73 -3.61 -25.68
C TYR A 17 28.27 -2.22 -25.35
N LYS A 18 27.50 -1.44 -24.59
CA LYS A 18 27.94 -0.17 -24.02
C LYS A 18 27.62 -0.16 -22.54
N GLN A 19 28.66 -0.09 -21.72
CA GLN A 19 28.51 -0.07 -20.27
C GLN A 19 27.68 1.14 -19.82
N GLY A 20 26.75 0.92 -18.90
CA GLY A 20 25.86 1.95 -18.37
C GLY A 20 24.61 2.18 -19.22
N THR A 21 24.43 1.50 -20.34
CA THR A 21 23.19 1.57 -21.15
C THR A 21 22.29 0.34 -20.98
N GLU A 22 22.56 -0.50 -19.99
CA GLU A 22 21.78 -1.71 -19.71
C GLU A 22 20.35 -1.33 -19.33
N SER A 23 19.38 -1.95 -19.98
CA SER A 23 17.97 -1.76 -19.68
C SER A 23 17.23 -3.08 -19.88
N SER A 24 15.94 -3.11 -19.60
CA SER A 24 15.21 -4.35 -19.79
C SER A 24 15.09 -4.68 -21.27
N CYS A 25 15.17 -5.97 -21.62
CA CYS A 25 14.90 -6.43 -22.97
C CYS A 25 13.55 -5.90 -23.48
N ARG A 26 12.56 -5.75 -22.58
CA ARG A 26 11.20 -5.27 -22.90
C ARG A 26 11.13 -3.80 -23.34
N ASP A 27 12.18 -3.01 -23.10
CA ASP A 27 12.23 -1.62 -23.54
C ASP A 27 12.37 -1.53 -25.08
N CYS A 28 13.01 -2.53 -25.69
CA CYS A 28 13.25 -2.59 -27.14
C CYS A 28 12.53 -3.76 -27.82
N HIS A 29 12.42 -4.90 -27.16
CA HIS A 29 11.76 -6.11 -27.66
C HIS A 29 10.35 -6.16 -27.12
N ARG A 30 9.38 -5.80 -27.96
CA ARG A 30 7.97 -5.69 -27.58
C ARG A 30 7.23 -7.02 -27.73
N GLN A 31 5.91 -6.97 -27.68
CA GLN A 31 5.07 -8.15 -27.81
C GLN A 31 5.22 -8.82 -29.19
N SER A 32 5.42 -8.02 -30.23
CA SER A 32 5.57 -8.46 -31.62
C SER A 32 6.93 -8.05 -32.17
N ASP A 33 7.30 -8.63 -33.30
CA ASP A 33 8.52 -8.24 -34.01
C ASP A 33 8.29 -6.87 -34.67
N GLU A 34 9.32 -6.02 -34.67
CA GLU A 34 9.30 -4.67 -35.23
C GLU A 34 10.51 -4.46 -36.15
N GLY A 35 10.31 -4.61 -37.46
CA GLY A 35 11.41 -4.55 -38.43
C GLY A 35 12.45 -5.63 -38.18
N ASN A 36 13.68 -5.22 -37.87
CA ASN A 36 14.79 -6.13 -37.52
C ASN A 36 14.85 -6.48 -36.02
N ARG A 37 13.91 -6.00 -35.20
CA ARG A 37 13.87 -6.29 -33.75
C ARG A 37 12.88 -7.40 -33.47
N ASN A 38 13.36 -8.53 -32.97
CA ASN A 38 12.52 -9.64 -32.56
C ASN A 38 11.69 -9.30 -31.31
N SER A 39 10.55 -9.96 -31.14
CA SER A 39 9.70 -9.89 -29.95
C SER A 39 10.42 -10.40 -28.69
N PHE A 40 9.99 -9.90 -27.52
CA PHE A 40 10.52 -10.32 -26.22
C PHE A 40 10.46 -11.84 -26.04
N ARG A 41 9.37 -12.47 -26.46
CA ARG A 41 9.20 -13.93 -26.36
C ARG A 41 10.31 -14.67 -27.10
N LYS A 42 10.62 -14.25 -28.33
CA LYS A 42 11.66 -14.88 -29.14
C LYS A 42 13.04 -14.68 -28.51
N VAL A 43 13.36 -13.45 -28.12
CA VAL A 43 14.66 -13.10 -27.53
C VAL A 43 14.88 -13.77 -26.18
N ALA A 44 13.88 -13.77 -25.30
CA ALA A 44 14.00 -14.42 -23.99
C ALA A 44 14.17 -15.94 -24.14
N HIS A 45 13.50 -16.58 -25.09
CA HIS A 45 13.69 -18.01 -25.33
C HIS A 45 15.04 -18.30 -25.98
N SER A 46 15.49 -17.52 -26.96
CA SER A 46 16.79 -17.76 -27.58
C SER A 46 17.92 -17.57 -26.58
N ASP A 47 17.95 -16.44 -25.89
CA ASP A 47 19.16 -16.04 -25.16
C ASP A 47 19.28 -16.78 -23.82
N CYS A 48 18.18 -16.85 -23.07
CA CYS A 48 18.18 -17.51 -21.77
C CYS A 48 18.35 -19.03 -21.90
N ILE A 49 17.58 -19.67 -22.79
CA ILE A 49 17.56 -21.14 -22.89
C ILE A 49 18.87 -21.64 -23.50
N ASN A 50 19.41 -20.98 -24.54
CA ASN A 50 20.68 -21.40 -25.14
C ASN A 50 21.82 -21.30 -24.13
N CYS A 51 21.92 -20.20 -23.37
CA CYS A 51 22.95 -20.08 -22.33
C CYS A 51 22.79 -21.16 -21.24
N HIS A 52 21.56 -21.47 -20.82
CA HIS A 52 21.31 -22.53 -19.84
C HIS A 52 21.66 -23.93 -20.38
N LEU A 53 21.35 -24.22 -21.65
CA LEU A 53 21.72 -25.46 -22.32
C LEU A 53 23.24 -25.63 -22.41
N GLU A 54 23.96 -24.59 -22.84
CA GLU A 54 25.42 -24.60 -22.89
C GLU A 54 26.05 -24.85 -21.50
N LYS A 55 25.50 -24.20 -20.46
CA LYS A 55 25.96 -24.44 -19.08
C LYS A 55 25.69 -25.88 -18.63
N LYS A 56 24.52 -26.43 -19.00
CA LYS A 56 24.14 -27.81 -18.69
C LYS A 56 25.08 -28.81 -19.37
N GLU A 57 25.42 -28.60 -20.65
CA GLU A 57 26.39 -29.42 -21.38
C GLU A 57 27.78 -29.38 -20.73
N LYS A 58 28.19 -28.20 -20.28
CA LYS A 58 29.45 -27.98 -19.54
C LYS A 58 29.38 -28.46 -18.07
N LYS A 59 28.27 -29.07 -17.63
CA LYS A 59 28.01 -29.49 -16.24
C LYS A 59 28.19 -28.36 -15.21
N GLN A 60 27.92 -27.12 -15.62
CA GLN A 60 27.97 -25.94 -14.77
C GLN A 60 26.59 -25.64 -14.19
N LYS A 61 26.56 -24.94 -13.04
CA LYS A 61 25.31 -24.44 -12.47
C LYS A 61 24.70 -23.39 -13.42
N GLY A 62 23.54 -23.71 -13.99
CA GLY A 62 22.75 -22.86 -14.88
C GLY A 62 21.31 -22.73 -14.39
N GLY A 63 20.49 -21.96 -15.12
CA GLY A 63 19.07 -21.87 -14.86
C GLY A 63 18.24 -22.97 -15.54
N PRO A 64 16.91 -22.92 -15.40
CA PRO A 64 15.99 -23.91 -15.95
C PRO A 64 15.98 -23.92 -17.49
N THR A 65 15.75 -25.09 -18.08
CA THR A 65 15.63 -25.29 -19.54
C THR A 65 14.26 -25.83 -19.96
N THR A 66 13.32 -25.97 -19.03
CA THR A 66 11.96 -26.48 -19.28
C THR A 66 10.94 -25.37 -19.11
N CYS A 67 9.78 -25.51 -19.75
CA CYS A 67 8.68 -24.54 -19.64
C CYS A 67 8.28 -24.32 -18.18
N GLU A 68 8.05 -25.42 -17.45
CA GLU A 68 7.62 -25.41 -16.05
C GLU A 68 8.67 -24.75 -15.14
N GLY A 69 9.95 -25.01 -15.36
CA GLY A 69 11.02 -24.40 -14.56
C GLY A 69 11.12 -22.88 -14.68
N CYS A 70 10.58 -22.29 -15.76
CA CYS A 70 10.57 -20.83 -15.98
C CYS A 70 9.20 -20.19 -15.71
N HIS A 71 8.10 -20.88 -16.00
CA HIS A 71 6.75 -20.29 -16.06
C HIS A 71 5.83 -20.70 -14.92
N LEU A 72 6.20 -21.67 -14.08
CA LEU A 72 5.43 -22.06 -12.90
C LEU A 72 6.09 -21.57 -11.60
N ASP A 73 5.27 -20.96 -10.72
CA ASP A 73 5.56 -20.56 -9.34
C ASP A 73 6.99 -20.11 -9.04
N LEU A 74 7.36 -18.95 -9.59
CA LEU A 74 8.50 -18.20 -9.08
C LEU A 74 8.08 -17.54 -7.76
N LYS A 75 8.56 -18.10 -6.64
CA LYS A 75 8.43 -17.46 -5.33
C LYS A 75 9.10 -16.08 -5.40
N LEU A 76 8.31 -15.03 -5.26
CA LEU A 76 8.84 -13.67 -5.21
C LEU A 76 9.68 -13.51 -3.93
N PRO A 77 10.85 -12.84 -4.02
CA PRO A 77 11.64 -12.53 -2.84
C PRO A 77 10.88 -11.57 -1.92
N SER A 78 11.07 -11.75 -0.62
CA SER A 78 10.69 -10.80 0.43
C SER A 78 11.44 -9.47 0.26
N ILE A 79 10.96 -8.40 0.90
CA ILE A 79 11.62 -7.09 0.87
C ILE A 79 13.05 -7.18 1.41
N GLN A 80 13.28 -7.98 2.45
CA GLN A 80 14.61 -8.22 3.02
C GLN A 80 15.54 -8.87 1.98
N GLU A 81 15.07 -9.91 1.29
CA GLU A 81 15.83 -10.56 0.22
C GLU A 81 16.09 -9.58 -0.94
N ILE A 82 15.11 -8.75 -1.32
CA ILE A 82 15.29 -7.71 -2.35
C ILE A 82 16.39 -6.72 -1.95
N ALA A 83 16.43 -6.31 -0.69
CA ALA A 83 17.40 -5.35 -0.19
C ALA A 83 18.84 -5.91 -0.16
N GLU A 84 19.02 -7.22 -0.18
CA GLU A 84 20.34 -7.85 -0.22
C GLU A 84 20.83 -8.10 -1.66
N ILE A 85 19.94 -8.04 -2.65
CA ILE A 85 20.29 -8.24 -4.06
C ILE A 85 21.09 -7.02 -4.58
N PRO A 86 22.34 -7.22 -5.03
CA PRO A 86 23.13 -6.14 -5.62
C PRO A 86 22.41 -5.54 -6.82
N ARG A 87 22.23 -4.22 -6.81
CA ARG A 87 21.65 -3.48 -7.93
C ARG A 87 22.72 -3.01 -8.91
N PRO A 88 22.45 -3.08 -10.23
CA PRO A 88 23.34 -2.46 -11.20
C PRO A 88 23.47 -0.95 -10.95
N ASP A 89 24.69 -0.49 -10.76
CA ASP A 89 25.00 0.95 -10.73
C ASP A 89 25.12 1.46 -12.17
N ARG A 90 24.13 2.25 -12.58
CA ARG A 90 24.05 2.95 -13.86
C ARG A 90 24.22 4.46 -13.68
N LYS A 91 24.83 4.88 -12.56
CA LYS A 91 24.92 6.27 -12.13
C LYS A 91 23.54 6.89 -11.90
N GLN A 92 22.54 6.07 -11.52
CA GLN A 92 21.25 6.58 -11.09
C GLN A 92 21.41 7.43 -9.83
N PRO A 93 20.64 8.53 -9.70
CA PRO A 93 20.72 9.37 -8.51
C PRO A 93 20.24 8.57 -7.30
N LYS A 94 20.93 8.71 -6.15
CA LYS A 94 20.44 8.14 -4.88
C LYS A 94 19.17 8.83 -4.40
N THR A 95 19.10 10.14 -4.60
CA THR A 95 17.95 10.98 -4.27
C THR A 95 17.73 12.00 -5.39
N THR A 96 16.50 12.44 -5.59
CA THR A 96 16.16 13.44 -6.61
C THR A 96 15.05 14.36 -6.12
N SER A 97 14.96 15.53 -6.72
CA SER A 97 13.86 16.47 -6.51
C SER A 97 13.00 16.50 -7.77
N ILE A 98 11.78 16.00 -7.67
CA ILE A 98 10.78 16.05 -8.75
C ILE A 98 10.12 17.42 -8.69
N LYS A 99 10.51 18.30 -9.61
CA LYS A 99 9.91 19.62 -9.81
C LYS A 99 9.19 19.64 -11.15
N VAL A 100 7.95 20.15 -11.13
CA VAL A 100 7.15 20.41 -12.33
C VAL A 100 7.04 21.92 -12.48
N ASP A 101 7.55 22.46 -13.58
CA ASP A 101 7.51 23.90 -13.81
C ASP A 101 6.06 24.37 -14.07
N GLY A 102 5.68 25.49 -13.46
CA GLY A 102 4.31 26.00 -13.51
C GLY A 102 3.30 25.28 -12.60
N ALA A 103 3.72 24.25 -11.86
CA ALA A 103 2.84 23.59 -10.89
C ALA A 103 2.66 24.42 -9.61
N GLY A 104 1.45 24.42 -9.06
CA GLY A 104 1.11 25.10 -7.79
C GLY A 104 1.58 24.36 -6.53
N MET A 105 2.06 23.12 -6.67
CA MET A 105 2.53 22.30 -5.55
C MET A 105 4.05 22.43 -5.36
N PRO A 106 4.55 22.37 -4.10
CA PRO A 106 5.98 22.28 -3.83
C PRO A 106 6.64 21.08 -4.53
N ALA A 107 7.94 21.17 -4.78
CA ALA A 107 8.72 20.04 -5.30
C ALA A 107 8.64 18.82 -4.35
N VAL A 108 8.77 17.63 -4.93
CA VAL A 108 8.77 16.36 -4.20
C VAL A 108 10.19 15.84 -4.08
N PHE A 109 10.66 15.68 -2.85
CA PHE A 109 11.87 14.91 -2.60
C PHE A 109 11.60 13.41 -2.77
N PHE A 110 12.41 12.74 -3.58
CA PHE A 110 12.29 11.32 -3.89
C PHE A 110 13.59 10.58 -3.53
N ASP A 111 13.50 9.68 -2.56
CA ASP A 111 14.58 8.77 -2.17
C ASP A 111 14.61 7.56 -3.12
N HIS A 112 15.29 7.73 -4.25
CA HIS A 112 15.36 6.73 -5.31
C HIS A 112 16.03 5.44 -4.82
N GLN A 113 17.12 5.56 -4.06
CA GLN A 113 17.85 4.42 -3.51
C GLN A 113 16.94 3.55 -2.64
N ARG A 114 16.17 4.14 -1.72
CA ARG A 114 15.24 3.36 -0.88
C ARG A 114 14.16 2.64 -1.69
N HIS A 115 13.68 3.25 -2.77
CA HIS A 115 12.71 2.62 -3.67
C HIS A 115 13.35 1.47 -4.48
N GLU A 116 14.61 1.58 -4.89
CA GLU A 116 15.35 0.47 -5.51
C GLU A 116 15.46 -0.75 -4.59
N MET A 117 15.66 -0.52 -3.28
CA MET A 117 15.75 -1.60 -2.28
C MET A 117 14.39 -2.23 -1.95
N SER A 118 13.28 -1.59 -2.37
CA SER A 118 11.92 -2.04 -2.03
C SER A 118 11.10 -2.46 -3.25
N SER A 119 11.65 -2.34 -4.46
CA SER A 119 11.00 -2.70 -5.72
C SER A 119 11.62 -3.94 -6.33
N LEU A 120 10.87 -4.83 -6.96
CA LEU A 120 11.45 -6.01 -7.63
C LEU A 120 12.38 -5.61 -8.79
N THR A 121 11.96 -4.64 -9.61
CA THR A 121 12.70 -4.23 -10.81
C THR A 121 12.61 -2.73 -11.03
N CYS A 122 13.53 -2.18 -11.83
CA CYS A 122 13.44 -0.78 -12.26
C CYS A 122 12.15 -0.52 -13.07
N ARG A 123 11.66 -1.54 -13.79
CA ARG A 123 10.44 -1.47 -14.61
C ARG A 123 9.14 -1.36 -13.82
N THR A 124 9.17 -1.57 -12.50
CA THR A 124 8.01 -1.28 -11.64
C THR A 124 7.58 0.19 -11.76
N CYS A 125 8.54 1.10 -11.97
CA CYS A 125 8.28 2.52 -12.21
C CYS A 125 8.62 2.92 -13.65
N HIS A 126 9.81 2.55 -14.12
CA HIS A 126 10.29 2.81 -15.48
C HIS A 126 9.67 1.81 -16.48
N HIS A 127 8.37 1.91 -16.68
CA HIS A 127 7.58 0.93 -17.43
C HIS A 127 7.86 0.90 -18.93
N GLU A 128 8.55 1.91 -19.45
CA GLU A 128 8.83 2.07 -20.88
C GLU A 128 10.33 2.22 -21.14
N THR A 129 10.97 3.18 -20.46
CA THR A 129 12.41 3.42 -20.51
C THR A 129 12.91 3.83 -19.13
N LEU A 130 14.22 3.74 -18.90
CA LEU A 130 14.88 4.24 -17.68
C LEU A 130 15.07 5.77 -17.65
N GLN A 131 14.39 6.50 -18.54
CA GLN A 131 14.41 7.97 -18.57
C GLN A 131 13.44 8.58 -17.55
N ALA A 132 13.56 9.88 -17.33
CA ALA A 132 12.68 10.62 -16.42
C ALA A 132 11.22 10.63 -16.94
N CYS A 133 10.26 10.54 -16.01
CA CYS A 133 8.83 10.55 -16.32
C CYS A 133 8.43 11.76 -17.20
N LYS A 134 9.03 12.93 -16.92
CA LYS A 134 8.75 14.19 -17.62
C LYS A 134 9.11 14.20 -19.11
N ASN A 135 9.87 13.21 -19.58
CA ASN A 135 10.23 13.11 -20.99
C ASN A 135 9.04 12.65 -21.86
N CYS A 136 8.07 11.96 -21.27
CA CYS A 136 6.83 11.56 -21.94
C CYS A 136 5.60 12.17 -21.26
N HIS A 137 5.55 12.24 -19.94
CA HIS A 137 4.44 12.84 -19.22
C HIS A 137 4.67 14.34 -19.05
N THR A 138 3.72 15.16 -19.50
CA THR A 138 3.76 16.63 -19.31
C THR A 138 2.62 17.05 -18.38
N SER A 139 2.52 18.34 -18.03
CA SER A 139 1.41 18.83 -17.20
C SER A 139 0.03 18.62 -17.87
N GLU A 140 -0.03 18.74 -19.20
CA GLU A 140 -1.27 18.55 -19.99
C GLU A 140 -1.40 17.14 -20.58
N GLY A 141 -0.34 16.32 -20.50
CA GLY A 141 -0.22 15.07 -21.23
C GLY A 141 0.39 15.27 -22.62
N SER A 142 0.99 14.20 -23.17
CA SER A 142 1.55 14.19 -24.52
C SER A 142 1.15 12.92 -25.27
N PRO A 143 1.17 12.91 -26.61
CA PRO A 143 0.98 11.68 -27.39
C PRO A 143 1.96 10.57 -27.01
N GLU A 144 3.24 10.91 -26.77
CA GLU A 144 4.29 9.96 -26.38
C GLU A 144 4.02 9.35 -25.00
N GLY A 145 3.40 10.11 -24.10
CA GLY A 145 2.94 9.67 -22.78
C GLY A 145 1.53 9.08 -22.77
N GLY A 146 0.91 8.83 -23.93
CA GLY A 146 -0.46 8.30 -24.05
C GLY A 146 -1.54 9.25 -23.54
N GLY A 147 -1.30 10.56 -23.56
CA GLY A 147 -2.18 11.58 -23.02
C GLY A 147 -2.20 11.67 -21.50
N ILE A 148 -1.35 10.91 -20.79
CA ILE A 148 -1.31 10.89 -19.33
C ILE A 148 -0.47 12.05 -18.81
N SER A 149 -1.06 12.90 -17.98
CA SER A 149 -0.38 14.01 -17.33
C SER A 149 0.59 13.54 -16.24
N LEU A 150 1.52 14.41 -15.83
CA LEU A 150 2.40 14.16 -14.68
C LEU A 150 1.61 13.95 -13.38
N GLU A 151 0.51 14.67 -13.21
CA GLU A 151 -0.35 14.50 -12.04
C GLU A 151 -0.91 13.07 -11.98
N SER A 152 -1.50 12.58 -13.07
CA SER A 152 -2.02 11.21 -13.13
C SER A 152 -0.92 10.16 -13.05
N ALA A 153 0.23 10.41 -13.68
CA ALA A 153 1.40 9.51 -13.60
C ALA A 153 1.88 9.31 -12.16
N PHE A 154 1.76 10.32 -11.29
CA PHE A 154 2.16 10.22 -9.87
C PHE A 154 1.02 9.85 -8.90
N HIS A 155 -0.23 10.17 -9.20
CA HIS A 155 -1.34 10.06 -8.24
C HIS A 155 -2.46 9.08 -8.64
N GLU A 156 -2.40 8.40 -9.81
CA GLU A 156 -3.45 7.46 -10.20
C GLU A 156 -3.52 6.25 -9.24
N LYS A 157 -4.50 6.23 -8.34
CA LYS A 157 -4.64 5.26 -7.24
C LYS A 157 -4.75 3.81 -7.70
N ASN A 158 -5.20 3.58 -8.93
CA ASN A 158 -5.37 2.22 -9.45
C ASN A 158 -4.15 1.73 -10.25
N SER A 159 -3.16 2.58 -10.49
CA SER A 159 -1.93 2.24 -11.21
C SER A 159 -0.81 1.84 -10.25
N SER A 160 -0.09 0.74 -10.49
CA SER A 160 1.13 0.42 -9.70
C SER A 160 2.32 1.28 -10.09
N LEU A 161 2.21 2.03 -11.17
CA LEU A 161 3.27 2.87 -11.71
C LEU A 161 3.31 4.24 -11.01
N SER A 162 2.21 4.62 -10.36
CA SER A 162 2.09 5.87 -9.62
C SER A 162 2.54 5.73 -8.17
N CYS A 163 2.91 6.86 -7.56
CA CYS A 163 3.28 6.90 -6.15
C CYS A 163 2.10 6.47 -5.27
N GLU A 164 0.92 7.10 -5.49
CA GLU A 164 -0.27 6.77 -4.70
C GLU A 164 -0.71 5.33 -4.90
N GLY A 165 -0.84 4.86 -6.15
CA GLY A 165 -1.39 3.55 -6.41
C GLY A 165 -0.45 2.38 -6.07
N CYS A 166 0.87 2.59 -6.07
CA CYS A 166 1.79 1.64 -5.45
C CYS A 166 1.58 1.59 -3.93
N HIS A 167 1.51 2.75 -3.27
CA HIS A 167 1.27 2.82 -1.81
C HIS A 167 -0.10 2.25 -1.41
N GLU A 168 -1.14 2.43 -2.23
CA GLU A 168 -2.45 1.79 -2.03
C GLU A 168 -2.35 0.25 -2.00
N ARG A 169 -1.51 -0.34 -2.87
CA ARG A 169 -1.26 -1.79 -2.84
C ARG A 169 -0.54 -2.22 -1.56
N GLN A 170 0.40 -1.42 -1.06
CA GLN A 170 1.05 -1.70 0.23
C GLN A 170 0.04 -1.66 1.38
N LYS A 171 -0.87 -0.67 1.37
CA LYS A 171 -1.95 -0.56 2.37
C LYS A 171 -2.97 -1.71 2.31
N ALA A 172 -3.07 -2.39 1.17
CA ALA A 172 -3.95 -3.56 1.00
C ALA A 172 -3.36 -4.87 1.59
N GLN A 173 -2.11 -4.86 2.08
CA GLN A 173 -1.51 -6.03 2.73
C GLN A 173 -2.22 -6.38 4.04
N GLU A 174 -2.10 -7.65 4.45
CA GLU A 174 -2.77 -8.23 5.62
C GLU A 174 -2.60 -7.39 6.90
N LYS A 175 -1.37 -6.94 7.19
CA LYS A 175 -1.06 -6.15 8.39
C LYS A 175 -1.66 -4.73 8.38
N CYS A 176 -2.02 -4.19 7.22
CA CYS A 176 -2.40 -2.78 7.02
C CYS A 176 -3.90 -2.62 6.69
N SER A 177 -4.44 -3.60 5.99
CA SER A 177 -5.77 -3.56 5.39
C SER A 177 -6.92 -3.52 6.40
N GLY A 178 -6.68 -3.95 7.65
CA GLY A 178 -7.65 -3.86 8.74
C GLY A 178 -8.20 -2.44 8.94
N CYS A 179 -7.33 -1.42 8.84
CA CYS A 179 -7.73 -0.01 8.88
C CYS A 179 -7.93 0.59 7.48
N HIS A 180 -7.00 0.34 6.55
CA HIS A 180 -6.93 1.11 5.30
C HIS A 180 -8.05 0.83 4.29
N LEU A 181 -8.68 -0.35 4.30
CA LEU A 181 -9.82 -0.61 3.41
C LEU A 181 -11.12 0.03 3.92
N GLY A 182 -11.26 0.25 5.23
CA GLY A 182 -12.43 0.94 5.82
C GLY A 182 -12.30 2.47 5.86
N THR A 183 -11.07 2.98 5.73
CA THR A 183 -10.76 4.43 5.77
C THR A 183 -10.44 5.01 4.40
N ARG A 184 -10.47 4.20 3.33
CA ARG A 184 -10.07 4.59 1.96
C ARG A 184 -10.76 5.86 1.47
N THR A 185 -12.05 6.05 1.77
CA THR A 185 -12.85 7.21 1.36
C THR A 185 -12.73 8.41 2.31
N GLN A 186 -12.15 8.24 3.51
CA GLN A 186 -12.11 9.27 4.55
C GLN A 186 -10.93 10.22 4.42
N MET A 187 -9.81 9.73 3.88
CA MET A 187 -8.58 10.51 3.74
C MET A 187 -8.36 11.00 2.31
N GLU A 188 -9.33 10.80 1.40
CA GLU A 188 -9.20 11.27 0.01
C GLU A 188 -9.08 12.79 -0.03
N GLY A 189 -8.00 13.28 -0.63
CA GLY A 189 -7.76 14.71 -0.77
C GLY A 189 -7.43 15.44 0.53
N SER A 190 -7.09 14.73 1.62
CA SER A 190 -6.67 15.41 2.85
C SER A 190 -5.39 16.22 2.58
N GLN A 191 -5.37 17.52 2.91
CA GLN A 191 -4.16 18.35 2.75
C GLN A 191 -2.95 17.76 3.51
N GLN A 192 -3.21 16.98 4.55
CA GLN A 192 -2.20 16.32 5.38
C GLN A 192 -1.40 15.25 4.62
N SER A 193 -2.00 14.56 3.63
CA SER A 193 -1.26 13.58 2.82
C SER A 193 -0.37 14.27 1.78
N CYS A 194 -0.79 15.42 1.25
CA CYS A 194 -0.02 16.16 0.25
C CYS A 194 1.37 16.55 0.76
N ILE A 195 1.46 17.06 2.00
CA ILE A 195 2.71 17.55 2.60
C ILE A 195 3.70 16.43 2.98
N VAL A 196 3.29 15.17 2.87
CA VAL A 196 4.21 14.03 3.07
C VAL A 196 5.21 13.94 1.93
N CYS A 197 4.75 14.21 0.71
CA CYS A 197 5.55 14.19 -0.52
C CYS A 197 5.98 15.60 -0.94
N HIS A 198 5.03 16.53 -1.00
CA HIS A 198 5.24 17.93 -1.41
C HIS A 198 5.89 18.75 -0.28
N THR A 199 7.17 18.48 -0.09
CA THR A 199 7.99 19.03 1.00
C THR A 199 8.79 20.26 0.57
N GLY A 200 8.80 20.59 -0.72
CA GLY A 200 9.61 21.65 -1.28
C GLY A 200 11.04 21.19 -1.56
N PRO A 201 11.98 22.13 -1.79
CA PRO A 201 13.35 21.82 -2.20
C PRO A 201 14.20 21.41 -0.99
N ILE A 202 13.86 20.28 -0.36
CA ILE A 202 14.69 19.68 0.69
C ILE A 202 15.72 18.73 0.06
N LYS A 203 16.89 18.62 0.70
CA LYS A 203 17.96 17.71 0.25
C LYS A 203 17.84 16.31 0.85
N GLU A 204 17.20 16.21 2.02
CA GLU A 204 16.98 14.98 2.77
C GLU A 204 15.69 15.11 3.56
N LEU A 205 14.94 14.02 3.73
CA LEU A 205 13.81 13.97 4.64
C LEU A 205 14.32 13.88 6.08
N PRO A 206 13.77 14.65 7.02
CA PRO A 206 14.12 14.50 8.43
C PRO A 206 13.75 13.08 8.89
N PRO A 207 14.56 12.47 9.78
CA PRO A 207 14.22 11.18 10.35
C PRO A 207 12.90 11.31 11.11
N ILE A 208 11.92 10.48 10.76
CA ILE A 208 10.63 10.47 11.46
C ILE A 208 10.74 9.47 12.62
N PRO A 209 10.59 9.94 13.87
CA PRO A 209 10.62 9.04 15.01
C PRO A 209 9.44 8.07 14.94
N PRO A 210 9.59 6.85 15.50
CA PRO A 210 8.46 5.96 15.65
C PRO A 210 7.37 6.62 16.51
N LEU A 211 6.12 6.20 16.29
CA LEU A 211 5.03 6.55 17.17
C LEU A 211 5.35 6.11 18.60
N GLY A 212 5.11 6.99 19.56
CA GLY A 212 5.28 6.71 20.98
C GLY A 212 4.26 5.70 21.51
N ALA A 213 4.44 5.29 22.76
CA ALA A 213 3.51 4.37 23.42
C ALA A 213 2.10 4.99 23.49
N PRO A 214 1.05 4.27 23.04
CA PRO A 214 -0.30 4.82 22.93
C PRO A 214 -0.91 5.23 24.28
N GLU A 215 -0.48 4.64 25.40
CA GLU A 215 -0.90 5.05 26.74
C GLU A 215 -0.63 6.54 27.02
N GLY A 216 0.45 7.07 26.47
CA GLY A 216 0.84 8.47 26.67
C GLY A 216 -0.16 9.47 26.10
N ILE A 217 -0.99 9.04 25.14
CA ILE A 217 -1.99 9.89 24.48
C ILE A 217 -3.43 9.48 24.77
N MET A 218 -3.64 8.34 25.44
CA MET A 218 -4.97 7.91 25.84
C MET A 218 -5.53 8.81 26.96
N PRO A 219 -6.84 9.12 26.94
CA PRO A 219 -7.50 9.80 28.05
C PRO A 219 -7.38 9.00 29.35
N ASP A 220 -7.17 9.68 30.48
CA ASP A 220 -6.88 9.03 31.76
C ASP A 220 -8.09 8.24 32.31
N ASN A 221 -9.30 8.55 31.82
CA ASN A 221 -10.55 7.86 32.17
C ASN A 221 -10.80 6.58 31.36
N VAL A 222 -9.99 6.28 30.33
CA VAL A 222 -10.15 5.09 29.50
C VAL A 222 -9.32 3.94 30.06
N LYS A 223 -10.00 2.83 30.38
CA LYS A 223 -9.37 1.60 30.87
C LYS A 223 -8.65 0.86 29.74
N ALA A 224 -7.66 0.05 30.10
CA ALA A 224 -6.95 -0.82 29.16
C ALA A 224 -7.87 -1.83 28.45
N GLU A 225 -8.88 -2.33 29.17
CA GLU A 225 -10.01 -3.10 28.63
C GLU A 225 -11.29 -2.27 28.82
N ILE A 226 -12.09 -2.15 27.77
CA ILE A 226 -13.40 -1.48 27.82
C ILE A 226 -14.52 -2.51 27.70
N THR A 227 -15.66 -2.20 28.29
CA THR A 227 -16.86 -3.04 28.21
C THR A 227 -17.88 -2.36 27.30
N ILE A 228 -18.32 -3.07 26.26
CA ILE A 228 -19.35 -2.60 25.33
C ILE A 228 -20.67 -3.31 25.67
N ASN A 229 -21.58 -2.58 26.33
CA ASN A 229 -22.87 -3.12 26.81
C ASN A 229 -24.11 -2.38 26.25
N ILE A 230 -23.94 -1.35 25.42
CA ILE A 230 -25.06 -0.53 24.92
C ILE A 230 -26.09 -1.31 24.09
N LEU A 231 -25.72 -2.49 23.56
CA LEU A 231 -26.60 -3.39 22.81
C LEU A 231 -26.85 -4.73 23.52
N GLU A 232 -26.55 -4.81 24.82
CA GLU A 232 -26.66 -6.04 25.61
C GLU A 232 -28.11 -6.56 25.63
N ARG A 233 -28.34 -7.73 25.00
CA ARG A 233 -29.66 -8.39 24.92
C ARG A 233 -29.55 -9.90 25.03
N GLU A 234 -29.18 -10.57 23.93
CA GLU A 234 -29.04 -12.03 23.83
C GLU A 234 -27.64 -12.53 24.21
N TYR A 235 -26.67 -11.62 24.19
CA TYR A 235 -25.28 -11.85 24.53
C TYR A 235 -24.87 -10.95 25.70
N GLU A 236 -23.91 -11.41 26.48
CA GLU A 236 -23.22 -10.66 27.52
C GLU A 236 -22.47 -9.45 26.92
N PRO A 237 -22.13 -8.42 27.71
CA PRO A 237 -21.28 -7.34 27.26
C PRO A 237 -19.96 -7.83 26.64
N ALA A 238 -19.56 -7.21 25.53
CA ALA A 238 -18.28 -7.55 24.91
C ALA A 238 -17.13 -6.92 25.70
N LYS A 239 -16.12 -7.73 26.04
CA LYS A 239 -14.87 -7.25 26.63
C LYS A 239 -13.90 -6.94 25.50
N PHE A 240 -13.55 -5.67 25.35
CA PHE A 240 -12.68 -5.20 24.27
C PHE A 240 -11.31 -4.80 24.84
N PRO A 241 -10.23 -5.54 24.52
CA PRO A 241 -8.88 -5.26 25.01
C PRO A 241 -8.25 -4.08 24.26
N HIS A 242 -8.83 -2.88 24.46
CA HIS A 242 -8.54 -1.66 23.73
C HIS A 242 -7.03 -1.34 23.66
N LEU A 243 -6.35 -1.27 24.80
CA LEU A 243 -4.93 -0.91 24.86
C LEU A 243 -4.04 -1.95 24.17
N GLN A 244 -4.35 -3.24 24.33
CA GLN A 244 -3.57 -4.31 23.71
C GLN A 244 -3.63 -4.23 22.18
N ILE A 245 -4.81 -3.97 21.62
CA ILE A 245 -5.01 -3.84 20.18
C ILE A 245 -4.26 -2.62 19.65
N ILE A 246 -4.39 -1.45 20.28
CA ILE A 246 -3.71 -0.23 19.82
C ILE A 246 -2.19 -0.36 19.93
N LYS A 247 -1.65 -1.00 20.97
CA LYS A 247 -0.22 -1.32 21.05
C LYS A 247 0.24 -2.13 19.85
N LYS A 248 -0.46 -3.23 19.55
CA LYS A 248 -0.09 -4.11 18.43
C LYS A 248 -0.15 -3.39 17.09
N LEU A 249 -1.16 -2.56 16.86
CA LEU A 249 -1.28 -1.77 15.63
C LEU A 249 -0.19 -0.69 15.53
N THR A 250 0.18 -0.07 16.65
CA THR A 250 1.29 0.90 16.71
C THR A 250 2.63 0.24 16.40
N GLU A 251 2.89 -0.96 16.94
CA GLU A 251 4.07 -1.77 16.60
C GLU A 251 4.14 -2.07 15.11
N ILE A 252 3.04 -2.59 14.53
CA ILE A 252 2.95 -2.89 13.09
C ILE A 252 3.24 -1.64 12.25
N SER A 253 2.67 -0.50 12.63
CA SER A 253 2.93 0.78 11.94
C SER A 253 4.38 1.24 12.07
N ASN A 254 5.04 0.98 13.20
CA ASN A 254 6.42 1.39 13.43
C ASN A 254 7.44 0.48 12.73
N GLU A 255 7.11 -0.80 12.53
CA GLU A 255 7.92 -1.75 11.77
C GLU A 255 7.98 -1.40 10.27
N ASP A 256 6.91 -0.82 9.72
CA ASP A 256 6.82 -0.50 8.31
C ASP A 256 7.39 0.91 7.98
N PRO A 257 8.41 1.02 7.09
CA PRO A 257 9.00 2.30 6.75
C PRO A 257 8.07 3.28 6.03
N LEU A 258 7.09 2.79 5.24
CA LEU A 258 6.10 3.62 4.56
C LEU A 258 5.08 4.16 5.58
N ALA A 259 4.57 3.30 6.46
CA ALA A 259 3.65 3.68 7.52
C ALA A 259 4.28 4.75 8.44
N ARG A 260 5.54 4.60 8.86
CA ARG A 260 6.26 5.64 9.61
C ARG A 260 6.29 7.00 8.91
N GLN A 261 6.35 7.02 7.58
CA GLN A 261 6.39 8.26 6.81
C GLN A 261 5.06 9.01 6.80
N PHE A 262 3.94 8.26 6.75
CA PHE A 262 2.59 8.79 6.61
C PHE A 262 1.86 8.94 7.95
N HIS A 263 2.10 8.08 8.92
CA HIS A 263 1.48 8.12 10.25
C HIS A 263 2.28 9.03 11.20
N ARG A 264 2.35 10.32 10.89
CA ARG A 264 3.18 11.30 11.63
C ARG A 264 2.54 11.79 12.93
N GLN A 265 1.23 11.70 13.07
CA GLN A 265 0.53 12.17 14.26
C GLN A 265 0.32 11.00 15.23
N PRO A 266 0.53 11.20 16.55
CA PRO A 266 0.27 10.16 17.54
C PRO A 266 -1.15 9.57 17.47
N THR A 267 -2.12 10.37 17.03
CA THR A 267 -3.53 9.98 16.93
C THR A 267 -3.91 9.31 15.60
N THR A 268 -2.98 9.15 14.65
CA THR A 268 -3.28 8.55 13.34
C THR A 268 -3.83 7.13 13.45
N ILE A 269 -3.27 6.31 14.36
CA ILE A 269 -3.75 4.95 14.59
C ILE A 269 -5.17 4.96 15.18
N CYS A 270 -5.48 5.91 16.06
CA CYS A 270 -6.79 6.06 16.67
C CYS A 270 -7.87 6.34 15.61
N MET A 271 -7.54 7.17 14.60
CA MET A 271 -8.45 7.50 13.49
C MET A 271 -8.81 6.31 12.59
N GLY A 272 -8.04 5.22 12.65
CA GLY A 272 -8.38 3.96 11.98
C GLY A 272 -9.70 3.36 12.47
N CYS A 273 -10.07 3.65 13.73
CA CYS A 273 -11.34 3.23 14.32
C CYS A 273 -12.26 4.40 14.67
N HIS A 274 -11.73 5.46 15.27
CA HIS A 274 -12.43 6.69 15.60
C HIS A 274 -12.44 7.64 14.40
N HIS A 275 -13.19 7.23 13.38
CA HIS A 275 -13.24 7.91 12.09
C HIS A 275 -14.24 9.08 12.03
N HIS A 276 -14.10 9.91 10.98
CA HIS A 276 -14.97 11.06 10.68
C HIS A 276 -15.11 12.10 11.81
N SER A 277 -14.20 12.10 12.78
CA SER A 277 -14.15 13.07 13.86
C SER A 277 -12.69 13.35 14.21
N PRO A 278 -12.32 14.58 14.55
CA PRO A 278 -10.98 14.88 15.05
C PRO A 278 -10.67 14.05 16.29
N VAL A 279 -9.45 13.50 16.34
CA VAL A 279 -8.93 12.80 17.52
C VAL A 279 -7.74 13.58 18.05
N GLU A 280 -7.87 14.07 19.28
CA GLU A 280 -6.84 14.82 19.98
C GLU A 280 -6.22 13.98 21.12
N PRO A 281 -4.93 14.15 21.42
CA PRO A 281 -4.30 13.51 22.57
C PRO A 281 -5.04 13.85 23.87
N LYS A 282 -5.18 12.86 24.77
CA LYS A 282 -5.87 12.98 26.07
C LYS A 282 -7.36 13.34 26.01
N SER A 283 -7.96 13.42 24.82
CA SER A 283 -9.38 13.69 24.63
C SER A 283 -10.15 12.41 24.28
N SER A 284 -11.32 12.21 24.88
CA SER A 284 -12.20 11.08 24.53
C SER A 284 -12.92 11.40 23.21
N PRO A 285 -12.73 10.59 22.15
CA PRO A 285 -13.48 10.77 20.90
C PRO A 285 -14.97 10.48 21.11
N PRO A 286 -15.85 10.94 20.20
CA PRO A 286 -17.27 10.57 20.22
C PRO A 286 -17.47 9.05 20.25
N THR A 287 -18.52 8.61 20.95
CA THR A 287 -18.88 7.18 20.93
C THR A 287 -19.52 6.84 19.59
N CYS A 288 -19.44 5.56 19.19
CA CYS A 288 -20.08 5.09 17.95
C CYS A 288 -21.58 5.42 17.92
N GLY A 289 -22.25 5.37 19.08
CA GLY A 289 -23.67 5.64 19.24
C GLY A 289 -24.10 7.09 18.94
N ASN A 290 -23.16 8.03 18.96
CA ASN A 290 -23.45 9.43 18.63
C ASN A 290 -23.84 9.60 17.16
N CYS A 291 -23.29 8.77 16.27
CA CYS A 291 -23.56 8.79 14.84
C CYS A 291 -24.36 7.55 14.40
N HIS A 292 -23.98 6.36 14.88
CA HIS A 292 -24.63 5.09 14.54
C HIS A 292 -25.74 4.80 15.55
N LYS A 293 -26.99 5.03 15.15
CA LYS A 293 -28.16 4.78 16.00
C LYS A 293 -28.44 3.27 16.14
N ALA A 294 -29.05 2.89 17.27
CA ALA A 294 -29.50 1.50 17.48
C ALA A 294 -30.67 1.12 16.56
N THR A 295 -31.52 2.09 16.23
CA THR A 295 -32.60 1.99 15.24
C THR A 295 -32.12 2.37 13.85
N PRO A 296 -32.77 1.87 12.78
CA PRO A 296 -32.47 2.31 11.42
C PRO A 296 -32.57 3.84 11.31
N ASP A 297 -31.60 4.43 10.61
CA ASP A 297 -31.66 5.82 10.19
C ASP A 297 -32.07 5.84 8.72
N PHE A 298 -33.27 6.31 8.42
CA PHE A 298 -33.80 6.32 7.06
C PHE A 298 -33.31 7.53 6.24
N ASP A 299 -32.68 8.50 6.90
CA ASP A 299 -32.15 9.71 6.26
C ASP A 299 -30.75 9.47 5.66
N ASP A 300 -30.05 8.41 6.08
CA ASP A 300 -28.71 8.06 5.60
C ASP A 300 -28.52 6.53 5.52
N LEU A 301 -28.90 5.96 4.38
CA LEU A 301 -28.78 4.52 4.10
C LEU A 301 -27.32 4.04 4.00
N GLY A 302 -26.35 4.95 3.85
CA GLY A 302 -24.92 4.64 3.83
C GLY A 302 -24.34 4.41 5.23
N LYS A 303 -25.04 4.87 6.28
CA LYS A 303 -24.60 4.72 7.66
C LYS A 303 -25.18 3.46 8.30
N PRO A 304 -24.35 2.45 8.65
CA PRO A 304 -24.84 1.25 9.31
C PRO A 304 -25.40 1.58 10.69
N ARG A 305 -26.44 0.85 11.13
CA ARG A 305 -26.89 0.87 12.53
C ARG A 305 -25.77 0.43 13.49
N LEU A 306 -25.86 0.80 14.76
CA LEU A 306 -24.82 0.56 15.77
C LEU A 306 -24.30 -0.88 15.82
N MET A 307 -25.21 -1.86 15.78
CA MET A 307 -24.81 -3.29 15.78
C MET A 307 -24.01 -3.67 14.53
N ALA A 308 -24.45 -3.17 13.37
CA ALA A 308 -23.75 -3.42 12.12
C ALA A 308 -22.40 -2.67 12.07
N ALA A 309 -22.33 -1.46 12.62
CA ALA A 309 -21.07 -0.71 12.74
C ALA A 309 -20.02 -1.51 13.52
N TYR A 310 -20.37 -2.03 14.71
CA TYR A 310 -19.47 -2.89 15.48
C TYR A 310 -19.05 -4.14 14.71
N HIS A 311 -19.98 -4.90 14.13
CA HIS A 311 -19.63 -6.14 13.43
C HIS A 311 -18.80 -5.88 12.17
N LEU A 312 -19.15 -4.89 11.35
CA LEU A 312 -18.40 -4.55 10.14
C LEU A 312 -16.98 -4.10 10.46
N GLN A 313 -16.80 -3.33 11.53
CA GLN A 313 -15.49 -2.86 11.96
C GLN A 313 -14.65 -3.99 12.59
N CYS A 314 -15.17 -4.69 13.59
CA CYS A 314 -14.44 -5.75 14.30
C CYS A 314 -14.16 -6.96 13.40
N LEU A 315 -15.20 -7.56 12.83
CA LEU A 315 -15.06 -8.75 11.98
C LEU A 315 -14.34 -8.42 10.68
N GLY A 316 -14.58 -7.23 10.13
CA GLY A 316 -13.87 -6.76 8.94
C GLY A 316 -12.37 -6.59 9.18
N CYS A 317 -11.96 -6.05 10.33
CA CYS A 317 -10.54 -5.98 10.69
C CYS A 317 -9.95 -7.38 10.86
N HIS A 318 -10.61 -8.24 11.62
CA HIS A 318 -10.14 -9.61 11.88
C HIS A 318 -10.02 -10.42 10.58
N GLN A 319 -10.99 -10.32 9.66
CA GLN A 319 -10.98 -11.06 8.41
C GLN A 319 -9.78 -10.67 7.54
N ARG A 320 -9.52 -9.37 7.45
CA ARG A 320 -8.43 -8.80 6.64
C ARG A 320 -7.05 -9.11 7.21
N MET A 321 -6.94 -9.11 8.53
CA MET A 321 -5.74 -9.50 9.27
C MET A 321 -5.65 -11.02 9.50
N LYS A 322 -6.55 -11.81 8.89
CA LYS A 322 -6.63 -13.29 9.02
C LYS A 322 -6.63 -13.80 10.47
N LEU A 323 -7.28 -13.06 11.35
CA LEU A 323 -7.48 -13.43 12.75
C LEU A 323 -8.71 -14.33 12.89
N GLU A 324 -8.68 -15.21 13.88
CA GLU A 324 -9.79 -16.10 14.20
C GLU A 324 -11.06 -15.32 14.56
N GLN A 325 -12.21 -15.83 14.12
CA GLN A 325 -13.52 -15.24 14.37
C GLN A 325 -14.51 -16.30 14.79
N ASN A 326 -15.13 -16.09 15.95
CA ASN A 326 -16.34 -16.78 16.35
C ASN A 326 -17.18 -15.85 17.25
N CYS A 327 -18.48 -16.10 17.37
CA CYS A 327 -19.39 -15.21 18.12
C CYS A 327 -19.00 -15.07 19.60
N THR A 328 -18.46 -16.13 20.19
CA THR A 328 -18.17 -16.23 21.62
C THR A 328 -16.82 -15.64 22.03
N VAL A 329 -15.92 -15.40 21.08
CA VAL A 329 -14.62 -14.73 21.32
C VAL A 329 -14.83 -13.27 21.72
N CYS A 330 -15.88 -12.63 21.21
CA CYS A 330 -16.17 -11.23 21.53
C CYS A 330 -17.18 -11.10 22.69
N HIS A 331 -18.23 -11.93 22.69
CA HIS A 331 -19.29 -11.86 23.70
C HIS A 331 -19.95 -13.23 23.92
N ALA A 332 -20.07 -13.65 25.18
CA ALA A 332 -20.70 -14.92 25.53
C ALA A 332 -22.22 -14.87 25.34
N LYS A 333 -22.85 -16.00 25.00
CA LYS A 333 -24.31 -16.09 24.95
C LYS A 333 -24.89 -16.05 26.37
N LYS A 334 -25.96 -15.30 26.59
CA LYS A 334 -26.65 -15.31 27.88
C LYS A 334 -27.36 -16.63 28.11
N THR A 335 -27.35 -17.09 29.36
CA THR A 335 -28.10 -18.27 29.81
C THR A 335 -29.60 -18.00 30.00
N SER A 336 -30.02 -16.73 30.02
CA SER A 336 -31.44 -16.32 30.03
C SER A 336 -31.65 -14.98 29.31
N VAL A 337 -32.61 -14.93 28.39
CA VAL A 337 -32.98 -13.70 27.65
C VAL A 337 -34.16 -13.05 28.38
N LYS A 338 -34.00 -11.80 28.86
CA LYS A 338 -35.13 -11.05 29.43
C LYS A 338 -36.21 -10.84 28.36
N PRO A 339 -37.49 -11.20 28.60
CA PRO A 339 -38.56 -11.02 27.63
C PRO A 339 -38.76 -9.53 27.29
N LEU A 340 -39.15 -9.24 26.05
CA LEU A 340 -39.68 -7.95 25.64
C LEU A 340 -40.86 -7.58 26.55
N ILE A 341 -40.75 -6.48 27.29
CA ILE A 341 -41.93 -5.87 27.93
C ILE A 341 -42.79 -5.36 26.77
N SER A 342 -43.79 -6.14 26.36
CA SER A 342 -44.85 -5.66 25.49
C SER A 342 -45.56 -4.52 26.21
N GLY A 343 -45.63 -3.36 25.56
CA GLY A 343 -46.37 -2.21 26.08
C GLY A 343 -47.79 -2.65 26.42
N LYS A 344 -48.17 -2.53 27.70
CA LYS A 344 -49.57 -2.60 28.10
C LYS A 344 -50.33 -1.55 27.29
N GLN A 345 -51.13 -1.97 26.33
CA GLN A 345 -52.22 -1.15 25.81
C GLN A 345 -53.10 -0.77 27.00
N LYS A 346 -53.02 0.50 27.44
CA LYS A 346 -54.07 1.11 28.25
C LYS A 346 -55.34 1.08 27.39
N LYS A 347 -56.27 0.18 27.72
CA LYS A 347 -57.67 0.33 27.34
C LYS A 347 -58.19 1.59 28.06
N SER A 348 -58.34 2.69 27.32
CA SER A 348 -59.26 3.76 27.72
C SER A 348 -60.69 3.32 27.40
N LYS A 349 -61.58 3.77 28.28
CA LYS A 349 -62.99 3.39 28.46
C LYS A 349 -63.82 3.27 27.20
#